data_AF-A0A3D5FLT4-F1
#
_entry.id   AF-A0A3D5FLT4-F1
#
_cell.length_a   1.000
_cell.length_b   1.000
_cell.length_c   1.000
_cell.angle_alpha   90.00
_cell.angle_beta   90.00
_cell.angle_gamma   90.00
#
_symmetry.space_group_name_H-M   'P 1'
#
loop_
_entity.id
_entity.type
_entity.pdbx_description
1 polymer ?
#
loop_
_entity_poly.entity_id
_entity_poly.type
_entity_poly.pdbx_seq_one_letter_code
_entity_poly.pdbx_strand_id
1 'polypeptide(L)'
;MPVLQRSSERIDDELSEQENPENFDGNYIAALDVMSARNWQVHDNVFAGIQGRNGGARGAIFFWQASQDVRIEDNIIVDCDSGMWLGLSWTPEDTPRGVRYAVCNNQTTRPGPAGILLSRHVDSRIANNTIYDPRTTHDRPAATDIDDGGVLIASERPVCRPLRIGVQNQNLLTDDNLLINEQDLHVA
;
A
#
# COMPACT_ATOMS: atom_id res chain seq x y z
N MET A 1 -7.41 12.30 -27.83
CA MET A 1 -6.23 12.39 -26.93
C MET A 1 -5.59 11.00 -26.90
N PRO A 2 -4.30 10.83 -27.20
CA PRO A 2 -3.66 9.54 -27.02
C PRO A 2 -3.65 9.25 -25.53
N VAL A 3 -4.15 8.09 -25.12
CA VAL A 3 -3.95 7.57 -23.77
C VAL A 3 -2.43 7.45 -23.62
N LEU A 4 -1.83 8.18 -22.68
CA LEU A 4 -0.43 7.94 -22.31
C LEU A 4 -0.33 6.45 -22.00
N GLN A 5 0.46 5.72 -22.79
CA GLN A 5 0.70 4.31 -22.53
C GLN A 5 1.38 4.23 -21.17
N ARG A 6 0.65 3.73 -20.16
CA ARG A 6 1.14 3.60 -18.80
C ARG A 6 2.40 2.73 -18.84
N SER A 7 3.51 3.22 -18.31
CA SER A 7 4.70 2.41 -18.10
C SER A 7 4.46 1.57 -16.85
N SER A 8 4.09 0.30 -17.03
CA SER A 8 4.06 -0.70 -15.97
C SER A 8 5.36 -1.50 -15.98
N GLU A 9 5.70 -2.13 -14.85
CA GLU A 9 6.70 -3.18 -14.82
C GLU A 9 6.37 -4.27 -15.86
N ARG A 10 7.41 -4.76 -16.53
CA ARG A 10 7.31 -5.85 -17.49
C ARG A 10 7.98 -7.08 -16.91
N ILE A 11 7.47 -8.26 -17.27
CA ILE A 11 7.99 -9.52 -16.74
C ILE A 11 9.46 -9.76 -17.14
N ASP A 12 9.93 -9.11 -18.21
CA ASP A 12 11.32 -9.16 -18.66
C ASP A 12 12.26 -8.24 -17.84
N ASP A 13 11.73 -7.41 -16.95
CA ASP A 13 12.54 -6.48 -16.16
C ASP A 13 13.32 -7.20 -15.03
N GLU A 14 12.82 -8.32 -14.49
CA GLU A 14 13.46 -9.09 -13.40
C GLU A 14 13.60 -10.60 -13.72
N LEU A 15 14.84 -11.12 -13.72
CA LEU A 15 15.12 -12.53 -14.10
C LEU A 15 14.46 -13.55 -13.15
N SER A 16 14.34 -13.22 -11.86
CA SER A 16 13.71 -14.10 -10.87
C SER A 16 12.20 -14.26 -11.10
N GLU A 17 11.54 -13.26 -11.68
CA GLU A 17 10.14 -13.34 -12.07
C GLU A 17 9.94 -14.11 -13.38
N GLN A 18 10.90 -14.07 -14.30
CA GLN A 18 10.87 -14.92 -15.49
C GLN A 18 11.00 -16.41 -15.13
N GLU A 19 11.80 -16.71 -14.11
CA GLU A 19 11.98 -18.07 -13.59
C GLU A 19 10.79 -18.53 -12.72
N ASN A 20 10.06 -17.59 -12.12
CA ASN A 20 8.91 -17.88 -11.24
C ASN A 20 7.69 -17.00 -11.57
N PRO A 21 7.13 -17.10 -12.78
CA PRO A 21 6.06 -16.21 -13.24
C PRO A 21 4.79 -16.33 -12.38
N GLU A 22 4.56 -17.51 -11.78
CA GLU A 22 3.43 -17.75 -10.88
C GLU A 22 3.52 -17.01 -9.54
N ASN A 23 4.71 -16.56 -9.12
CA ASN A 23 4.89 -15.96 -7.80
C ASN A 23 4.42 -14.49 -7.76
N PHE A 24 4.65 -13.72 -8.83
CA PHE A 24 4.47 -12.27 -8.79
C PHE A 24 3.86 -11.66 -10.08
N ASP A 25 3.98 -12.31 -11.24
CA ASP A 25 3.40 -11.87 -12.53
C ASP A 25 3.70 -10.41 -12.92
N GLY A 26 4.94 -9.92 -12.76
CA GLY A 26 5.29 -8.53 -13.08
C GLY A 26 4.75 -7.52 -12.07
N ASN A 27 4.58 -7.92 -10.81
CA ASN A 27 4.02 -7.04 -9.78
C ASN A 27 4.85 -7.00 -8.48
N TYR A 28 6.05 -7.59 -8.43
CA TYR A 28 6.96 -7.37 -7.31
C TYR A 28 7.70 -6.03 -7.46
N ILE A 29 6.93 -4.95 -7.49
CA ILE A 29 7.43 -3.58 -7.55
C ILE A 29 6.88 -2.75 -6.40
N ALA A 30 7.77 -1.94 -5.84
CA ALA A 30 7.50 -0.91 -4.84
C ALA A 30 8.45 0.27 -5.13
N ALA A 31 8.14 1.46 -4.63
CA ALA A 31 9.14 2.54 -4.64
C ALA A 31 10.19 2.32 -3.54
N LEU A 32 9.72 1.86 -2.38
CA LEU A 32 10.55 1.42 -1.25
C LEU A 32 10.07 0.05 -0.82
N ASP A 33 10.96 -0.95 -0.84
CA ASP A 33 10.75 -2.27 -0.24
C ASP A 33 11.81 -2.48 0.85
N VAL A 34 11.37 -2.45 2.12
CA VAL A 34 12.26 -2.39 3.28
C VAL A 34 11.92 -3.46 4.30
N MET A 35 12.95 -4.15 4.77
CA MET A 35 12.89 -5.18 5.81
C MET A 35 13.78 -4.81 7.00
N SER A 36 13.31 -5.07 8.22
CA SER A 36 14.12 -4.99 9.45
C SER A 36 14.75 -3.62 9.75
N ALA A 37 14.12 -2.53 9.31
CA ALA A 37 14.61 -1.17 9.53
C ALA A 37 14.53 -0.73 11.01
N ARG A 38 15.44 0.15 11.42
CA ARG A 38 15.50 0.73 12.76
C ARG A 38 15.73 2.23 12.65
N ASN A 39 14.90 3.04 13.30
CA ASN A 39 15.03 4.51 13.32
C ASN A 39 15.00 5.15 11.91
N TRP A 40 14.26 4.55 10.98
CA TRP A 40 14.14 5.07 9.62
C TRP A 40 13.15 6.23 9.56
N GLN A 41 13.44 7.17 8.67
CA GLN A 41 12.60 8.33 8.41
C GLN A 41 12.39 8.42 6.90
N VAL A 42 11.13 8.43 6.48
CA VAL A 42 10.70 8.64 5.10
C VAL A 42 9.83 9.88 5.11
N HIS A 43 10.37 11.01 4.66
CA HIS A 43 9.65 12.28 4.74
C HIS A 43 9.93 13.19 3.55
N ASP A 44 8.97 14.07 3.25
CA ASP A 44 9.05 15.07 2.18
C ASP A 44 9.25 14.49 0.76
N ASN A 45 8.76 13.27 0.50
CA ASN A 45 8.88 12.63 -0.82
C ASN A 45 7.59 12.71 -1.64
N VAL A 46 7.75 12.56 -2.96
CA VAL A 46 6.65 12.31 -3.89
C VAL A 46 6.84 10.94 -4.54
N PHE A 47 5.89 10.04 -4.33
CA PHE A 47 5.81 8.73 -4.98
C PHE A 47 4.69 8.76 -6.00
N ALA A 48 4.99 8.55 -7.28
CA ALA A 48 4.02 8.72 -8.36
C ALA A 48 4.08 7.60 -9.38
N GLY A 49 2.92 7.04 -9.74
CA GLY A 49 2.79 6.11 -10.86
C GLY A 49 3.51 4.78 -10.68
N ILE A 50 3.67 4.32 -9.44
CA ILE A 50 4.27 3.01 -9.15
C ILE A 50 3.21 1.93 -9.41
N GLN A 51 3.38 1.21 -10.53
CA GLN A 51 2.36 0.32 -11.08
C GLN A 51 2.99 -0.99 -11.55
N GLY A 52 2.38 -2.09 -11.12
CA GLY A 52 2.71 -3.43 -11.58
C GLY A 52 1.98 -3.72 -12.89
N ARG A 53 2.38 -4.80 -13.54
CA ARG A 53 1.83 -5.27 -14.82
C ARG A 53 0.31 -5.36 -14.83
N ASN A 54 -0.30 -5.80 -13.72
CA ASN A 54 -1.73 -6.05 -13.62
C ASN A 54 -2.44 -5.24 -12.51
N GLY A 55 -1.84 -4.14 -12.07
CA GLY A 55 -2.38 -3.35 -10.98
C GLY A 55 -2.04 -3.91 -9.58
N GLY A 56 -1.08 -4.83 -9.48
CA GLY A 56 -0.75 -5.56 -8.26
C GLY A 56 0.53 -5.16 -7.57
N ALA A 57 1.11 -3.99 -7.90
CA ALA A 57 2.29 -3.52 -7.20
C ALA A 57 2.07 -3.49 -5.68
N ARG A 58 3.17 -3.64 -4.94
CA ARG A 58 3.20 -3.47 -3.50
C ARG A 58 2.90 -2.01 -3.14
N GLY A 59 2.79 -1.72 -1.85
CA GLY A 59 2.71 -0.33 -1.39
C GLY A 59 3.85 0.50 -1.96
N ALA A 60 3.56 1.70 -2.47
CA ALA A 60 4.59 2.65 -2.90
C ALA A 60 5.64 2.84 -1.80
N ILE A 61 5.19 2.89 -0.53
CA ILE A 61 6.03 2.69 0.65
C ILE A 61 5.69 1.32 1.25
N PHE A 62 6.59 0.35 1.10
CA PHE A 62 6.42 -1.01 1.59
C PHE A 62 7.46 -1.33 2.66
N PHE A 63 7.02 -1.31 3.92
CA PHE A 63 7.79 -1.88 5.02
C PHE A 63 7.22 -3.25 5.31
N TRP A 64 7.96 -4.28 4.89
CA TRP A 64 7.48 -5.64 4.98
C TRP A 64 7.34 -6.07 6.43
N GLN A 65 8.45 -6.31 7.14
CA GLN A 65 8.40 -6.84 8.49
C GLN A 65 9.54 -6.36 9.38
N ALA A 66 9.43 -6.70 10.67
CA ALA A 66 10.50 -6.61 11.64
C ALA A 66 11.11 -5.22 11.83
N SER A 67 10.45 -4.14 11.42
CA SER A 67 10.99 -2.78 11.52
C SER A 67 10.45 -2.04 12.75
N GLN A 68 11.20 -1.05 13.24
CA GLN A 68 10.91 -0.40 14.52
C GLN A 68 11.37 1.05 14.49
N ASP A 69 10.65 1.91 15.21
CA ASP A 69 10.93 3.35 15.32
C ASP A 69 10.97 4.01 13.92
N VAL A 70 10.00 3.65 13.07
CA VAL A 70 9.89 4.16 11.71
C VAL A 70 8.96 5.37 11.68
N ARG A 71 9.40 6.45 11.04
CA ARG A 71 8.59 7.66 10.82
C ARG A 71 8.34 7.83 9.33
N ILE A 72 7.07 7.92 8.94
CA ILE A 72 6.63 8.16 7.57
C ILE A 72 5.76 9.41 7.62
N GLU A 73 6.33 10.54 7.25
CA GLU A 73 5.76 11.87 7.54
C GLU A 73 5.74 12.75 6.28
N ASP A 74 4.65 13.48 6.05
CA ASP A 74 4.58 14.54 5.03
C ASP A 74 4.89 14.09 3.58
N ASN A 75 4.66 12.82 3.25
CA ASN A 75 4.84 12.32 1.87
C ASN A 75 3.57 12.47 1.03
N ILE A 76 3.74 12.58 -0.29
CA ILE A 76 2.67 12.62 -1.28
C ILE A 76 2.74 11.35 -2.14
N ILE A 77 1.63 10.62 -2.25
CA ILE A 77 1.50 9.39 -3.03
C ILE A 77 0.38 9.54 -4.04
N VAL A 78 0.68 9.36 -5.34
CA VAL A 78 -0.23 9.70 -6.44
C VAL A 78 -0.26 8.58 -7.48
N ASP A 79 -1.46 8.09 -7.80
CA ASP A 79 -1.65 7.14 -8.92
C ASP A 79 -0.81 5.86 -8.83
N CYS A 80 -0.43 5.45 -7.62
CA CYS A 80 0.20 4.16 -7.37
C CYS A 80 -0.87 3.08 -7.24
N ASP A 81 -0.56 1.84 -7.63
CA ASP A 81 -1.49 0.73 -7.44
C ASP A 81 -1.82 0.53 -5.97
N SER A 82 -0.87 0.77 -5.06
CA SER A 82 -1.11 0.79 -3.61
C SER A 82 -0.37 1.93 -2.93
N GLY A 83 -0.95 2.50 -1.87
CA GLY A 83 -0.34 3.60 -1.14
C GLY A 83 0.81 3.15 -0.24
N MET A 84 0.50 2.70 0.98
CA MET A 84 1.50 2.24 1.94
C MET A 84 1.11 0.89 2.52
N TRP A 85 2.02 -0.08 2.51
CA TRP A 85 1.81 -1.40 3.11
C TRP A 85 2.83 -1.59 4.22
N LEU A 86 2.34 -1.77 5.44
CA LEU A 86 3.14 -1.73 6.66
C LEU A 86 2.84 -2.97 7.50
N GLY A 87 3.87 -3.78 7.77
CA GLY A 87 3.80 -4.92 8.68
C GLY A 87 3.13 -6.17 8.10
N LEU A 88 3.42 -6.49 6.83
CA LEU A 88 3.01 -7.76 6.24
C LEU A 88 3.92 -8.90 6.71
N SER A 89 3.38 -10.10 6.81
CA SER A 89 4.26 -11.27 6.90
C SER A 89 3.64 -12.47 6.25
N TRP A 90 4.51 -13.25 5.60
CA TRP A 90 4.23 -14.63 5.33
C TRP A 90 4.76 -15.47 6.49
N THR A 91 4.01 -16.51 6.84
CA THR A 91 4.21 -17.46 7.96
C THR A 91 5.66 -17.81 8.31
N PRO A 92 5.99 -18.05 9.61
CA PRO A 92 5.11 -18.49 10.70
C PRO A 92 4.74 -17.42 11.74
N GLU A 93 3.84 -17.80 12.66
CA GLU A 93 3.13 -17.00 13.68
C GLU A 93 4.01 -16.08 14.56
N ASP A 94 5.32 -16.34 14.64
CA ASP A 94 6.32 -15.54 15.37
C ASP A 94 6.96 -14.44 14.53
N THR A 95 6.36 -14.06 13.40
CA THR A 95 6.96 -13.05 12.52
C THR A 95 7.15 -11.72 13.29
N PRO A 96 8.37 -11.14 13.30
CA PRO A 96 8.60 -9.92 14.06
C PRO A 96 7.72 -8.76 13.58
N ARG A 97 7.01 -8.18 14.53
CA ARG A 97 6.04 -7.09 14.33
C ARG A 97 6.71 -5.77 13.94
N GLY A 98 5.92 -4.89 13.33
CA GLY A 98 6.24 -3.47 13.25
C GLY A 98 6.05 -2.83 14.63
N VAL A 99 7.02 -2.07 15.13
CA VAL A 99 6.95 -1.50 16.49
C VAL A 99 7.19 0.01 16.46
N ARG A 100 6.30 0.79 17.10
CA ARG A 100 6.41 2.25 17.22
C ARG A 100 6.58 2.97 15.88
N TYR A 101 5.67 2.70 14.95
CA TYR A 101 5.56 3.49 13.75
C TYR A 101 4.82 4.80 14.03
N ALA A 102 5.28 5.89 13.42
CA ALA A 102 4.52 7.12 13.28
C ALA A 102 4.26 7.34 11.78
N VAL A 103 3.00 7.25 11.37
CA VAL A 103 2.58 7.45 9.97
C VAL A 103 1.66 8.66 9.95
N CYS A 104 2.23 9.83 9.69
CA CYS A 104 1.55 11.10 9.93
C CYS A 104 1.56 12.04 8.73
N ASN A 105 0.49 12.80 8.54
CA ASN A 105 0.43 13.90 7.56
C ASN A 105 0.68 13.51 6.09
N ASN A 106 0.59 12.22 5.75
CA ASN A 106 0.79 11.80 4.38
C ASN A 106 -0.48 12.04 3.56
N GLN A 107 -0.31 12.34 2.27
CA GLN A 107 -1.40 12.55 1.33
C GLN A 107 -1.35 11.47 0.26
N THR A 108 -2.42 10.69 0.11
CA THR A 108 -2.54 9.66 -0.92
C THR A 108 -3.75 9.96 -1.79
N THR A 109 -3.56 9.99 -3.11
CA THR A 109 -4.68 10.17 -4.06
C THR A 109 -4.71 9.10 -5.13
N ARG A 110 -5.93 8.64 -5.46
CA ARG A 110 -6.20 7.58 -6.43
C ARG A 110 -5.38 6.30 -6.16
N PRO A 111 -5.25 5.81 -4.91
CA PRO A 111 -4.64 4.51 -4.66
C PRO A 111 -5.54 3.41 -5.20
N GLY A 112 -5.00 2.25 -5.59
CA GLY A 112 -5.78 1.07 -6.00
C GLY A 112 -6.59 0.47 -4.84
N PRO A 113 -6.35 -0.79 -4.40
CA PRO A 113 -7.20 -1.43 -3.39
C PRO A 113 -6.99 -0.90 -1.97
N ALA A 114 -5.81 -0.31 -1.65
CA ALA A 114 -5.51 0.18 -0.31
C ALA A 114 -4.70 1.49 -0.34
N GLY A 115 -5.16 2.48 0.43
CA GLY A 115 -4.38 3.70 0.69
C GLY A 115 -3.29 3.45 1.72
N ILE A 116 -3.66 2.97 2.91
CA ILE A 116 -2.73 2.50 3.94
C ILE A 116 -3.23 1.15 4.44
N LEU A 117 -2.38 0.13 4.37
CA LEU A 117 -2.58 -1.18 4.98
C LEU A 117 -1.61 -1.33 6.15
N LEU A 118 -2.14 -1.63 7.33
CA LEU A 118 -1.35 -1.86 8.55
C LEU A 118 -1.72 -3.20 9.17
N SER A 119 -0.76 -4.10 9.30
CA SER A 119 -0.93 -5.39 9.95
C SER A 119 0.22 -5.62 10.93
N ARG A 120 -0.01 -6.34 12.03
CA ARG A 120 1.05 -6.75 12.98
C ARG A 120 1.86 -5.59 13.54
N HIS A 121 1.19 -4.51 13.94
CA HIS A 121 1.82 -3.37 14.60
C HIS A 121 1.69 -3.40 16.13
N VAL A 122 2.69 -2.86 16.82
CA VAL A 122 2.68 -2.61 18.27
C VAL A 122 3.00 -1.14 18.52
N ASP A 123 2.23 -0.48 19.40
CA ASP A 123 2.46 0.90 19.87
C ASP A 123 2.65 1.91 18.73
N SER A 124 1.94 1.74 17.62
CA SER A 124 2.07 2.57 16.43
C SER A 124 0.93 3.60 16.35
N ARG A 125 1.18 4.75 15.71
CA ARG A 125 0.22 5.84 15.54
C ARG A 125 0.12 6.27 14.09
N ILE A 126 -1.11 6.30 13.58
CA ILE A 126 -1.45 6.64 12.21
C ILE A 126 -2.40 7.82 12.29
N ALA A 127 -1.89 9.02 12.02
CA ALA A 127 -2.61 10.25 12.32
C ALA A 127 -2.56 11.28 11.20
N ASN A 128 -3.62 12.07 11.06
CA ASN A 128 -3.62 13.25 10.17
C ASN A 128 -3.31 12.95 8.69
N ASN A 129 -3.44 11.71 8.24
CA ASN A 129 -3.27 11.36 6.84
C ASN A 129 -4.53 11.71 6.05
N THR A 130 -4.35 12.14 4.80
CA THR A 130 -5.46 12.35 3.86
C THR A 130 -5.38 11.31 2.76
N ILE A 131 -6.45 10.56 2.56
CA ILE A 131 -6.54 9.56 1.51
C ILE A 131 -7.81 9.83 0.71
N TYR A 132 -7.61 10.18 -0.55
CA TYR A 132 -8.68 10.56 -1.46
C TYR A 132 -8.71 9.65 -2.68
N ASP A 133 -9.69 8.75 -2.73
CA ASP A 133 -9.98 7.95 -3.92
C ASP A 133 -11.25 8.45 -4.63
N PRO A 134 -11.12 9.20 -5.75
CA PRO A 134 -12.26 9.68 -6.53
C PRO A 134 -12.93 8.62 -7.41
N ARG A 135 -12.38 7.40 -7.50
CA ARG A 135 -12.83 6.41 -8.49
C ARG A 135 -13.99 5.59 -7.95
N THR A 136 -15.02 5.39 -8.78
CA THR A 136 -16.06 4.40 -8.49
C THR A 136 -15.59 3.00 -8.87
N THR A 137 -16.19 1.97 -8.27
CA THR A 137 -15.94 0.55 -8.61
C THR A 137 -16.16 0.25 -10.08
N HIS A 138 -17.06 0.98 -10.75
CA HIS A 138 -17.33 0.82 -12.17
C HIS A 138 -16.20 1.38 -13.05
N ASP A 139 -15.44 2.35 -12.56
CA ASP A 139 -14.31 2.96 -13.26
C ASP A 139 -13.01 2.18 -13.10
N ARG A 140 -13.01 1.15 -12.25
CA ARG A 140 -11.81 0.37 -11.91
C ARG A 140 -11.71 -0.87 -12.80
N PRO A 141 -10.59 -1.07 -13.50
CA PRO A 141 -10.33 -2.32 -14.18
C PRO A 141 -10.10 -3.46 -13.17
N ALA A 142 -10.19 -4.70 -13.64
CA ALA A 142 -9.70 -5.85 -12.89
C ALA A 142 -8.24 -5.62 -12.49
N ALA A 143 -7.92 -5.90 -11.23
CA ALA A 143 -6.58 -5.76 -10.68
C ALA A 143 -6.42 -6.64 -9.44
N THR A 144 -5.17 -6.78 -8.99
CA THR A 144 -4.86 -7.48 -7.74
C THR A 144 -5.33 -6.67 -6.52
N ASP A 145 -6.14 -7.29 -5.67
CA ASP A 145 -6.49 -6.83 -4.33
C ASP A 145 -5.60 -7.55 -3.29
N ILE A 146 -5.74 -7.20 -2.02
CA ILE A 146 -5.00 -7.78 -0.90
C ILE A 146 -5.96 -8.20 0.22
N ASP A 147 -5.60 -9.19 1.05
CA ASP A 147 -6.34 -9.58 2.24
C ASP A 147 -5.80 -8.90 3.52
N ASP A 148 -6.42 -9.14 4.69
CA ASP A 148 -6.03 -8.48 5.95
C ASP A 148 -4.70 -9.01 6.52
N GLY A 149 -4.26 -10.16 6.02
CA GLY A 149 -2.97 -10.78 6.34
C GLY A 149 -1.82 -10.30 5.47
N GLY A 150 -2.13 -9.70 4.31
CA GLY A 150 -1.17 -9.25 3.32
C GLY A 150 -1.09 -10.12 2.06
N VAL A 151 -2.03 -11.06 1.88
CA VAL A 151 -2.06 -11.97 0.75
C VAL A 151 -2.75 -11.33 -0.44
N LEU A 152 -2.10 -11.36 -1.60
CA LEU A 152 -2.69 -10.86 -2.84
C LEU A 152 -3.82 -11.78 -3.33
N ILE A 153 -4.89 -11.20 -3.84
CA ILE A 153 -6.05 -11.91 -4.38
C ILE A 153 -6.50 -11.23 -5.69
N ALA A 154 -6.87 -12.01 -6.70
CA ALA A 154 -7.42 -11.44 -7.92
C ALA A 154 -8.81 -10.82 -7.67
N SER A 155 -9.08 -9.65 -8.24
CA SER A 155 -10.38 -8.98 -8.13
C SER A 155 -10.80 -8.35 -9.46
N GLU A 156 -12.02 -8.68 -9.91
CA GLU A 156 -12.62 -8.07 -11.09
C GLU A 156 -13.00 -6.59 -10.87
N ARG A 157 -13.21 -6.20 -9.61
CA ARG A 157 -13.66 -4.84 -9.21
C ARG A 157 -13.13 -4.47 -7.82
N PRO A 158 -11.83 -4.15 -7.67
CA PRO A 158 -11.25 -3.86 -6.36
C PRO A 158 -11.77 -2.53 -5.80
N VAL A 159 -12.32 -2.55 -4.59
CA VAL A 159 -12.74 -1.35 -3.87
C VAL A 159 -11.56 -0.77 -3.11
N CYS A 160 -11.34 0.56 -3.18
CA CYS A 160 -10.35 1.19 -2.30
C CYS A 160 -10.83 1.16 -0.86
N ARG A 161 -9.98 0.64 0.00
CA ARG A 161 -10.07 0.82 1.45
C ARG A 161 -9.02 1.85 1.84
N PRO A 162 -9.41 3.14 2.05
CA PRO A 162 -8.46 4.22 2.30
C PRO A 162 -7.52 3.88 3.44
N LEU A 163 -8.06 3.53 4.61
CA LEU A 163 -7.30 2.97 5.72
C LEU A 163 -7.80 1.56 5.98
N ARG A 164 -6.87 0.60 5.96
CA ARG A 164 -7.15 -0.80 6.22
C ARG A 164 -6.32 -1.30 7.37
N ILE A 165 -7.03 -1.71 8.42
CA ILE A 165 -6.43 -2.30 9.61
C ILE A 165 -6.52 -3.81 9.47
N GLY A 166 -5.37 -4.44 9.27
CA GLY A 166 -5.21 -5.88 9.23
C GLY A 166 -5.19 -6.50 10.63
N VAL A 167 -4.53 -7.65 10.73
CA VAL A 167 -4.56 -8.52 11.92
C VAL A 167 -3.46 -8.22 12.93
N GLN A 168 -3.61 -8.72 14.15
CA GLN A 168 -2.55 -8.79 15.18
C GLN A 168 -1.92 -7.44 15.58
N ASN A 169 -2.71 -6.37 15.52
CA ASN A 169 -2.33 -5.04 15.99
C ASN A 169 -2.54 -4.92 17.52
N GLN A 170 -1.62 -4.24 18.21
CA GLN A 170 -1.68 -3.97 19.64
C GLN A 170 -1.35 -2.50 19.91
N ASN A 171 -2.20 -1.81 20.68
CA ASN A 171 -2.04 -0.38 20.99
C ASN A 171 -1.86 0.49 19.72
N LEU A 172 -2.52 0.12 18.62
CA LEU A 172 -2.55 0.92 17.41
C LEU A 172 -3.50 2.11 17.63
N LEU A 173 -2.97 3.32 17.48
CA LEU A 173 -3.74 4.55 17.56
C LEU A 173 -4.00 5.07 16.14
N THR A 174 -5.27 5.33 15.84
CA THR A 174 -5.71 5.94 14.59
C THR A 174 -6.53 7.19 14.93
N ASP A 175 -6.06 8.35 14.50
CA ASP A 175 -6.68 9.63 14.87
C ASP A 175 -6.63 10.64 13.72
N ASP A 176 -7.67 11.46 13.59
CA ASP A 176 -7.72 12.62 12.68
C ASP A 176 -7.35 12.37 11.21
N ASN A 177 -7.55 11.15 10.70
CA ASN A 177 -7.35 10.83 9.28
C ASN A 177 -8.59 11.23 8.46
N LEU A 178 -8.38 11.89 7.31
CA LEU A 178 -9.43 12.16 6.33
C LEU A 178 -9.44 11.05 5.27
N LEU A 179 -10.47 10.22 5.30
CA LEU A 179 -10.62 9.07 4.41
C LEU A 179 -11.82 9.32 3.51
N ILE A 180 -11.60 9.34 2.20
CA ILE A 180 -12.65 9.58 1.21
C ILE A 180 -12.54 8.49 0.14
N ASN A 181 -13.61 7.73 -0.07
CA ASN A 181 -13.73 6.75 -1.15
C ASN A 181 -15.08 6.86 -1.89
N GLU A 182 -15.35 5.93 -2.80
CA GLU A 182 -16.61 5.85 -3.54
C GLU A 182 -17.88 5.93 -2.66
N GLN A 183 -17.89 5.34 -1.47
CA GLN A 183 -19.06 5.35 -0.57
C GLN A 183 -19.32 6.76 0.00
N ASP A 184 -18.29 7.61 0.04
CA ASP A 184 -18.40 8.99 0.52
C ASP A 184 -18.75 9.96 -0.63
N LEU A 185 -18.61 9.52 -1.89
CA LEU A 185 -18.79 10.31 -3.11
C LEU A 185 -20.17 10.08 -3.74
N HIS A 186 -21.23 10.15 -2.94
CA HIS A 186 -22.60 10.20 -3.45
C HIS A 186 -23.00 11.64 -3.74
N VAL A 187 -22.73 12.11 -4.97
CA VAL A 187 -23.44 13.29 -5.51
C VAL A 187 -24.70 12.77 -6.19
N ALA A 188 -25.85 13.00 -5.55
CA ALA A 188 -27.17 12.75 -6.15
C ALA A 188 -27.42 13.66 -7.36
#